data_AF-A0A369Q2V8-F1
#
_entry.id   AF-A0A369Q2V8-F1
#
_cell.length_a   1.000
_cell.length_b   1.000
_cell.length_c   1.000
_cell.angle_alpha   90.00
_cell.angle_beta   90.00
_cell.angle_gamma   90.00
#
_symmetry.space_group_name_H-M   'P 1'
#
loop_
_entity.id
_entity.type
_entity.pdbx_description
1 polymer ?
#
loop_
_entity_poly.entity_id
_entity_poly.type
_entity_poly.pdbx_seq_one_letter_code
_entity_poly.pdbx_strand_id
1 'polypeptide(L)'
;MATPRKKIKIRDKEATIARLIEMVGVILRENGYRWLNPSEIQKKLGKNRRQVYTYFLNMNNLLSAYLREKDYWLPYFERFQLREDAGAEELRNMFVNMMQENLSFFKDDNEMQSIILWQLSESRAILKELNFQREEAGAKRLVLTDEFFEGTDVDFRSLMALILGGSYFISLHSRMNIGTVAGRDIRNPADLALMQKTIEQLIKWAFHTALEHNKNKIKSSTIMDFELANLHRIAAKLSDKEHPAGRDSLSRELNEEVQRLQWVMLKHISQLSNETQLKTYVQISFSTLIKICDLLYEPGSDNTGARLLLDLMETIRSAVPDYIPGGLVLPKLFRKEQGEVFLQEWSDLAEQLRAASVKPELIEIATFPYTRFTEAKGLMHWVDFKYLKLYTKVIRDLTLRQSFGTSDLAEVLVGLGFNHTRFLSWYSKYIQDGLAVLAYKDVKRILSRHKAQLRQLVIYTDLLFHHYKLSPTQQLSNWIDAERTFQMENAPNAPFNPSAIQTDLADLQILWWQQFQQKHGIYNEPDQSTLIRKTVFNFRNLERKEIDELSLTLDPRESNFIQPFEAILQNMLEEVRNMI
;
A
#
# COMPACT_ATOMS: atom_id res chain seq x y z
N MET A 1 6.43 -5.08 -85.78
CA MET A 1 6.36 -5.77 -84.48
C MET A 1 5.80 -4.81 -83.44
N ALA A 2 4.58 -5.05 -82.97
CA ALA A 2 3.98 -4.25 -81.91
C ALA A 2 4.50 -4.71 -80.54
N THR A 3 5.08 -3.81 -79.76
CA THR A 3 5.54 -4.04 -78.38
C THR A 3 4.34 -4.36 -77.49
N PRO A 4 4.37 -5.43 -76.67
CA PRO A 4 3.22 -5.78 -75.85
C PRO A 4 2.99 -4.72 -74.77
N ARG A 5 1.77 -4.17 -74.70
CA ARG A 5 1.33 -3.27 -73.63
C ARG A 5 1.49 -3.98 -72.28
N LYS A 6 2.37 -3.43 -71.44
CA LYS A 6 2.60 -3.87 -70.05
C LYS A 6 1.27 -3.75 -69.28
N LYS A 7 0.63 -4.87 -68.96
CA LYS A 7 -0.56 -4.90 -68.08
C LYS A 7 -0.22 -4.21 -66.76
N ILE A 8 -0.77 -3.01 -66.53
CA ILE A 8 -0.68 -2.32 -65.25
C ILE A 8 -1.53 -3.12 -64.26
N LYS A 9 -0.87 -3.90 -63.42
CA LYS A 9 -1.51 -4.64 -62.33
C LYS A 9 -1.96 -3.60 -61.30
N ILE A 10 -3.25 -3.30 -61.25
CA ILE A 10 -3.84 -2.48 -60.18
C ILE A 10 -3.46 -3.18 -58.87
N ARG A 11 -2.53 -2.58 -58.12
CA ARG A 11 -2.06 -3.12 -56.85
C ARG A 11 -3.11 -2.77 -55.82
N ASP A 12 -3.86 -3.79 -55.41
CA ASP A 12 -4.74 -3.69 -54.27
C ASP A 12 -3.90 -3.43 -53.00
N LYS A 13 -4.05 -2.19 -52.49
CA LYS A 13 -3.35 -1.69 -51.31
C LYS A 13 -3.76 -2.49 -50.07
N GLU A 14 -5.04 -2.76 -49.91
CA GLU A 14 -5.60 -3.49 -48.76
C GLU A 14 -5.12 -4.93 -48.76
N ALA A 15 -5.16 -5.60 -49.92
CA ALA A 15 -4.61 -6.95 -50.05
C ALA A 15 -3.10 -7.01 -49.78
N THR A 16 -2.36 -5.92 -50.02
CA THR A 16 -0.92 -5.85 -49.70
C THR A 16 -0.69 -5.64 -48.19
N ILE A 17 -1.49 -4.79 -47.54
CA ILE A 17 -1.46 -4.57 -46.09
C ILE A 17 -1.78 -5.86 -45.35
N ALA A 18 -2.89 -6.53 -45.68
CA ALA A 18 -3.30 -7.79 -45.07
C ALA A 18 -2.25 -8.89 -45.25
N ARG A 19 -1.63 -9.00 -46.44
CA ARG A 19 -0.55 -9.96 -46.68
C ARG A 19 0.66 -9.71 -45.78
N LEU A 20 1.04 -8.45 -45.56
CA LEU A 20 2.18 -8.11 -44.70
C LEU A 20 1.90 -8.44 -43.24
N ILE A 21 0.68 -8.20 -42.77
CA ILE A 21 0.26 -8.56 -41.41
C ILE A 21 0.24 -10.09 -41.24
N GLU A 22 -0.32 -10.83 -42.20
CA GLU A 22 -0.34 -12.29 -42.16
C GLU A 22 1.08 -12.90 -42.18
N MET A 23 2.01 -12.31 -42.93
CA MET A 23 3.41 -12.72 -42.91
C MET A 23 4.04 -12.60 -41.51
N VAL A 24 3.70 -11.56 -40.75
CA VAL A 24 4.16 -11.44 -39.36
C VAL A 24 3.54 -12.53 -38.51
N GLY A 25 2.26 -12.85 -38.68
CA GLY A 25 1.59 -13.95 -37.98
C GLY A 25 2.27 -15.30 -38.23
N VAL A 26 2.58 -15.63 -39.48
CA VAL A 26 3.32 -16.86 -39.82
C VAL A 26 4.68 -16.90 -39.13
N ILE A 27 5.43 -15.79 -39.15
CA ILE A 27 6.74 -15.71 -38.50
C ILE A 27 6.62 -15.95 -36.99
N LEU A 28 5.65 -15.32 -36.32
CA LEU A 28 5.48 -15.43 -34.88
C LEU A 28 4.97 -16.81 -34.44
N ARG A 29 4.07 -17.44 -35.22
CA ARG A 29 3.62 -18.83 -34.96
C ARG A 29 4.75 -19.85 -35.04
N GLU A 30 5.64 -19.69 -36.02
CA GLU A 30 6.76 -20.62 -36.21
C GLU A 30 7.89 -20.45 -35.20
N ASN A 31 8.15 -19.21 -34.74
CA ASN A 31 9.41 -18.88 -34.04
C ASN A 31 9.22 -18.30 -32.62
N GLY A 32 7.98 -18.03 -32.20
CA GLY A 32 7.64 -17.56 -30.85
C GLY A 32 8.12 -16.14 -30.51
N TYR A 33 8.10 -15.82 -29.21
CA TYR A 33 8.31 -14.46 -28.69
C TYR A 33 9.66 -13.82 -29.06
N ARG A 34 10.70 -14.63 -29.29
CA ARG A 34 12.05 -14.13 -29.65
C ARG A 34 12.04 -13.33 -30.95
N TRP A 35 11.04 -13.54 -31.82
CA TRP A 35 10.87 -12.86 -33.09
C TRP A 35 9.96 -11.63 -33.02
N LEU A 36 9.54 -11.21 -31.82
CA LEU A 36 8.93 -9.90 -31.60
C LEU A 36 9.92 -8.74 -31.81
N ASN A 37 11.20 -9.02 -32.11
CA ASN A 37 12.18 -8.02 -32.49
C ASN A 37 12.00 -7.62 -33.97
N PRO A 38 11.77 -6.33 -34.26
CA PRO A 38 11.64 -5.84 -35.63
C PRO A 38 12.83 -6.18 -36.55
N SER A 39 14.04 -6.32 -36.01
CA SER A 39 15.22 -6.70 -36.81
C SER A 39 15.09 -8.13 -37.38
N GLU A 40 14.52 -9.05 -36.61
CA GLU A 40 14.37 -10.45 -37.02
C GLU A 40 13.25 -10.59 -38.06
N ILE A 41 12.09 -9.95 -37.82
CA ILE A 41 10.99 -9.88 -38.80
C ILE A 41 11.48 -9.30 -40.13
N GLN A 42 12.33 -8.26 -40.08
CA GLN A 42 12.91 -7.65 -41.27
C GLN A 42 13.79 -8.61 -42.09
N LYS A 43 14.57 -9.48 -41.45
CA LYS A 43 15.40 -10.49 -42.14
C LYS A 43 14.53 -11.49 -42.92
N LYS A 44 13.39 -11.89 -42.34
CA LYS A 44 12.50 -12.91 -42.92
C LYS A 44 11.52 -12.35 -43.98
N LEU A 45 11.25 -11.04 -43.97
CA LEU A 45 10.41 -10.38 -44.97
C LEU A 45 11.07 -10.16 -46.34
N GLY A 46 12.41 -10.16 -46.41
CA GLY A 46 13.18 -10.07 -47.66
C GLY A 46 12.71 -8.94 -48.60
N LYS A 47 12.24 -9.31 -49.80
CA LYS A 47 11.80 -8.36 -50.86
C LYS A 47 10.63 -7.46 -50.46
N ASN A 48 9.89 -7.79 -49.40
CA ASN A 48 8.75 -7.01 -48.93
C ASN A 48 9.13 -5.81 -48.05
N ARG A 49 10.42 -5.65 -47.68
CA ARG A 49 10.92 -4.55 -46.84
C ARG A 49 10.45 -3.18 -47.32
N ARG A 50 10.56 -2.90 -48.62
CA ARG A 50 10.16 -1.61 -49.20
C ARG A 50 8.67 -1.31 -48.97
N GLN A 51 7.81 -2.33 -49.07
CA GLN A 51 6.37 -2.18 -48.86
C GLN A 51 6.02 -1.89 -47.39
N VAL A 52 6.78 -2.47 -46.44
CA VAL A 52 6.61 -2.17 -45.02
C VAL A 52 6.89 -0.70 -44.72
N TYR A 53 8.01 -0.15 -45.20
CA TYR A 53 8.30 1.28 -45.02
C TYR A 53 7.28 2.18 -45.73
N THR A 54 6.70 1.75 -46.86
CA THR A 54 5.65 2.50 -47.56
C THR A 54 4.32 2.54 -46.82
N TYR A 55 3.86 1.42 -46.25
CA TYR A 55 2.52 1.33 -45.65
C TYR A 55 2.50 1.50 -44.13
N PHE A 56 3.58 1.13 -43.44
CA PHE A 56 3.64 1.13 -41.98
C PHE A 56 4.72 2.08 -41.43
N LEU A 57 5.50 2.76 -42.28
CA LEU A 57 6.63 3.65 -41.92
C LEU A 57 7.84 2.93 -41.30
N ASN A 58 7.61 1.97 -40.40
CA ASN A 58 8.65 1.18 -39.78
C ASN A 58 8.11 -0.22 -39.39
N MET A 59 9.02 -1.08 -38.96
CA MET A 59 8.70 -2.47 -38.62
C MET A 59 7.95 -2.61 -37.29
N ASN A 60 8.16 -1.69 -36.34
CA ASN A 60 7.39 -1.66 -35.09
C ASN A 60 5.90 -1.43 -35.38
N ASN A 61 5.57 -0.54 -36.32
CA ASN A 61 4.20 -0.25 -36.68
C ASN A 61 3.51 -1.42 -37.40
N LEU A 62 4.25 -2.21 -38.20
CA LEU A 62 3.71 -3.45 -38.76
C LEU A 62 3.42 -4.47 -37.66
N LEU A 63 4.32 -4.62 -36.69
CA LEU A 63 4.10 -5.47 -35.53
C LEU A 63 2.92 -4.98 -34.67
N SER A 64 2.78 -3.67 -34.47
CA SER A 64 1.63 -3.05 -33.79
C SER A 64 0.33 -3.33 -34.52
N ALA A 65 0.32 -3.22 -35.85
CA ALA A 65 -0.86 -3.54 -36.64
C ALA A 65 -1.27 -5.01 -36.48
N TYR A 66 -0.30 -5.93 -36.54
CA TYR A 66 -0.55 -7.35 -36.29
C TYR A 66 -1.14 -7.60 -34.91
N LEU A 67 -0.47 -7.12 -33.85
CA LEU A 67 -0.91 -7.37 -32.48
C LEU A 67 -2.28 -6.77 -32.20
N ARG A 68 -2.58 -5.56 -32.72
CA ARG A 68 -3.90 -4.94 -32.60
C ARG A 68 -4.98 -5.68 -33.38
N GLU A 69 -4.66 -6.22 -34.56
CA GLU A 69 -5.61 -7.02 -35.35
C GLU A 69 -5.99 -8.32 -34.63
N LYS A 70 -5.03 -8.94 -33.92
CA LYS A 70 -5.26 -10.19 -33.18
C LYS A 70 -5.74 -9.99 -31.74
N ASP A 71 -5.70 -8.76 -31.23
CA ASP A 71 -6.22 -8.43 -29.90
C ASP A 71 -7.74 -8.27 -29.95
N TYR A 72 -8.47 -9.28 -29.47
CA TYR A 72 -9.93 -9.25 -29.50
C TYR A 72 -10.55 -8.36 -28.41
N TRP A 73 -9.80 -7.87 -27.42
CA TRP A 73 -10.40 -7.28 -26.21
C TRP A 73 -11.23 -6.04 -26.50
N LEU A 74 -10.81 -5.17 -27.42
CA LEU A 74 -11.58 -3.96 -27.75
C LEU A 74 -12.94 -4.30 -28.40
N PRO A 75 -13.01 -5.08 -29.51
CA PRO A 75 -14.29 -5.56 -30.04
C PRO A 75 -15.11 -6.36 -29.04
N TYR A 76 -14.44 -7.14 -28.19
CA TYR A 76 -15.07 -7.93 -27.15
C TYR A 76 -15.80 -7.03 -26.15
N PHE A 77 -15.14 -5.98 -25.69
CA PHE A 77 -15.70 -4.98 -24.80
C PHE A 77 -16.85 -4.17 -25.40
N GLU A 78 -16.83 -3.90 -26.71
CA GLU A 78 -17.92 -3.22 -27.40
C GLU A 78 -19.24 -4.01 -27.37
N ARG A 79 -19.18 -5.35 -27.25
CA ARG A 79 -20.36 -6.20 -27.10
C ARG A 79 -21.01 -6.10 -25.70
N PHE A 80 -20.28 -5.59 -24.71
CA PHE A 80 -20.71 -5.44 -23.32
C PHE A 80 -20.79 -3.97 -22.91
N GLN A 81 -21.46 -3.15 -23.73
CA GLN A 81 -21.78 -1.78 -23.37
C GLN A 81 -23.10 -1.74 -22.61
N LEU A 82 -23.11 -1.03 -21.48
CA LEU A 82 -24.31 -0.70 -20.72
C LEU A 82 -24.40 0.80 -20.52
N ARG A 83 -25.61 1.26 -20.18
CA ARG A 83 -25.86 2.65 -19.80
C ARG A 83 -25.27 2.91 -18.41
N GLU A 84 -24.96 4.18 -18.12
CA GLU A 84 -24.45 4.61 -16.82
C GLU A 84 -25.45 4.37 -15.67
N ASP A 85 -26.74 4.22 -15.96
CA ASP A 85 -27.82 3.97 -15.01
C ASP A 85 -28.22 2.49 -14.87
N ALA A 86 -27.38 1.57 -15.34
CA ALA A 86 -27.67 0.13 -15.29
C ALA A 86 -27.76 -0.39 -13.85
N GLY A 87 -28.86 -1.07 -13.52
CA GLY A 87 -29.07 -1.62 -12.19
C GLY A 87 -28.13 -2.79 -11.87
N ALA A 88 -27.98 -3.10 -10.57
CA ALA A 88 -27.10 -4.16 -10.08
C ALA A 88 -27.30 -5.53 -10.76
N GLU A 89 -28.55 -5.89 -11.08
CA GLU A 89 -28.90 -7.14 -11.77
C GLU A 89 -28.35 -7.18 -13.20
N GLU A 90 -28.46 -6.07 -13.93
CA GLU A 90 -27.97 -5.94 -15.31
C GLU A 90 -26.44 -6.01 -15.35
N LEU A 91 -25.78 -5.25 -14.47
CA LEU A 91 -24.33 -5.26 -14.35
C LEU A 91 -23.79 -6.63 -13.95
N ARG A 92 -24.41 -7.28 -12.96
CA ARG A 92 -24.03 -8.64 -12.56
C ARG A 92 -24.12 -9.61 -13.73
N ASN A 93 -25.24 -9.61 -14.45
CA ASN A 93 -25.44 -10.50 -15.59
C ASN A 93 -24.46 -10.20 -16.73
N MET A 94 -24.13 -8.93 -16.97
CA MET A 94 -23.07 -8.53 -17.91
C MET A 94 -21.71 -9.12 -17.52
N PHE A 95 -21.27 -8.95 -16.26
CA PHE A 95 -19.97 -9.46 -15.81
C PHE A 95 -19.92 -11.00 -15.81
N VAL A 96 -21.02 -11.68 -15.48
CA VAL A 96 -21.14 -13.15 -15.60
C VAL A 96 -20.91 -13.57 -17.06
N ASN A 97 -21.68 -13.01 -17.99
CA ASN A 97 -21.58 -13.35 -19.40
C ASN A 97 -20.19 -13.02 -19.94
N MET A 98 -19.65 -11.87 -19.58
CA MET A 98 -18.31 -11.44 -19.99
C MET A 98 -17.23 -12.42 -19.48
N MET A 99 -17.25 -12.84 -18.22
CA MET A 99 -16.20 -13.75 -17.74
C MET A 99 -16.35 -15.18 -18.27
N GLN A 100 -17.58 -15.66 -18.46
CA GLN A 100 -17.83 -16.98 -19.06
C GLN A 100 -17.43 -17.02 -20.53
N GLU A 101 -17.79 -15.98 -21.30
CA GLU A 101 -17.40 -15.85 -22.70
C GLU A 101 -15.89 -15.69 -22.85
N ASN A 102 -15.24 -14.88 -22.00
CA ASN A 102 -13.78 -14.74 -21.99
C ASN A 102 -13.09 -16.10 -21.85
N LEU A 103 -13.53 -16.95 -20.92
CA LEU A 103 -12.96 -18.29 -20.76
C LEU A 103 -13.11 -19.13 -22.02
N SER A 104 -14.30 -19.11 -22.66
CA SER A 104 -14.55 -19.86 -23.89
C SER A 104 -13.73 -19.35 -25.07
N PHE A 105 -13.75 -18.05 -25.34
CA PHE A 105 -13.02 -17.46 -26.47
C PHE A 105 -11.52 -17.60 -26.28
N PHE A 106 -11.01 -17.29 -25.09
CA PHE A 106 -9.58 -17.39 -24.83
C PHE A 106 -9.06 -18.82 -24.92
N LYS A 107 -9.83 -19.83 -24.49
CA LYS A 107 -9.46 -21.25 -24.60
C LYS A 107 -9.20 -21.68 -26.05
N ASP A 108 -9.96 -21.16 -27.01
CA ASP A 108 -9.90 -21.58 -28.41
C ASP A 108 -9.02 -20.66 -29.28
N ASP A 109 -8.63 -19.47 -28.79
CA ASP A 109 -7.78 -18.52 -29.51
C ASP A 109 -6.28 -18.69 -29.20
N ASN A 110 -5.62 -19.51 -30.02
CA ASN A 110 -4.18 -19.76 -29.91
C ASN A 110 -3.30 -18.51 -30.11
N GLU A 111 -3.75 -17.55 -30.93
CA GLU A 111 -2.98 -16.32 -31.18
C GLU A 111 -3.02 -15.42 -29.94
N MET A 112 -4.22 -15.19 -29.40
CA MET A 112 -4.39 -14.38 -28.20
C MET A 112 -3.69 -15.00 -26.98
N GLN A 113 -3.75 -16.33 -26.83
CA GLN A 113 -2.97 -17.05 -25.82
C GLN A 113 -1.47 -16.80 -25.97
N SER A 114 -0.96 -16.77 -27.21
CA SER A 114 0.45 -16.49 -27.47
C SER A 114 0.80 -15.05 -27.09
N ILE A 115 -0.07 -14.07 -27.42
CA ILE A 115 0.10 -12.67 -27.04
C ILE A 115 0.19 -12.50 -25.52
N ILE A 116 -0.73 -13.11 -24.76
CA ILE A 116 -0.70 -13.09 -23.28
C ILE A 116 0.58 -13.74 -22.75
N LEU A 117 0.96 -14.91 -23.27
CA LEU A 117 2.19 -15.58 -22.85
C LEU A 117 3.43 -14.70 -23.10
N TRP A 118 3.50 -14.02 -24.23
CA TRP A 118 4.60 -13.11 -24.56
C TRP A 118 4.65 -11.91 -23.63
N GLN A 119 3.50 -11.34 -23.30
CA GLN A 119 3.39 -10.24 -22.34
C GLN A 119 3.91 -10.63 -20.95
N LEU A 120 3.70 -11.89 -20.53
CA LEU A 120 4.22 -12.43 -19.27
C LEU A 120 5.71 -12.78 -19.32
N SER A 121 6.23 -13.10 -20.51
CA SER A 121 7.61 -13.59 -20.68
C SER A 121 8.64 -12.46 -20.88
N GLU A 122 8.26 -11.33 -21.48
CA GLU A 122 9.18 -10.23 -21.77
C GLU A 122 8.54 -8.85 -21.61
N SER A 123 9.29 -7.90 -21.05
CA SER A 123 8.87 -6.51 -20.93
C SER A 123 9.13 -5.73 -22.24
N ARG A 124 8.13 -5.65 -23.13
CA ARG A 124 8.16 -4.85 -24.36
C ARG A 124 7.15 -3.70 -24.33
N ALA A 125 7.57 -2.51 -24.78
CA ALA A 125 6.74 -1.30 -24.76
C ALA A 125 5.39 -1.49 -25.49
N ILE A 126 5.40 -2.13 -26.65
CA ILE A 126 4.21 -2.41 -27.45
C ILE A 126 3.19 -3.32 -26.75
N LEU A 127 3.64 -4.32 -26.00
CA LEU A 127 2.78 -5.23 -25.25
C LEU A 127 2.23 -4.56 -23.98
N LYS A 128 3.03 -3.69 -23.35
CA LYS A 128 2.58 -2.84 -22.23
C LYS A 128 1.48 -1.89 -22.66
N GLU A 129 1.63 -1.26 -23.83
CA GLU A 129 0.63 -0.37 -24.40
C GLU A 129 -0.71 -1.09 -24.64
N LEU A 130 -0.68 -2.30 -25.23
CA LEU A 130 -1.89 -3.10 -25.40
C LEU A 130 -2.55 -3.43 -24.05
N ASN A 131 -1.75 -3.82 -23.06
CA ASN A 131 -2.28 -4.09 -21.72
C ASN A 131 -2.92 -2.85 -21.08
N PHE A 132 -2.28 -1.69 -21.22
CA PHE A 132 -2.81 -0.43 -20.71
C PHE A 132 -4.15 -0.09 -21.36
N GLN A 133 -4.26 -0.23 -22.68
CA GLN A 133 -5.52 -0.01 -23.41
C GLN A 133 -6.63 -0.96 -22.95
N ARG A 134 -6.30 -2.24 -22.70
CA ARG A 134 -7.25 -3.22 -22.15
C ARG A 134 -7.70 -2.84 -20.74
N GLU A 135 -6.77 -2.43 -19.89
CA GLU A 135 -7.08 -2.00 -18.51
C GLU A 135 -7.94 -0.74 -18.50
N GLU A 136 -7.61 0.26 -19.33
CA GLU A 136 -8.41 1.49 -19.45
C GLU A 136 -9.83 1.19 -19.95
N ALA A 137 -9.97 0.30 -20.93
CA ALA A 137 -11.27 -0.15 -21.40
C ALA A 137 -12.01 -0.93 -20.30
N GLY A 138 -11.36 -1.87 -19.62
CA GLY A 138 -11.96 -2.66 -18.53
C GLY A 138 -12.42 -1.79 -17.36
N ALA A 139 -11.62 -0.81 -16.97
CA ALA A 139 -11.88 0.11 -15.87
C ALA A 139 -13.20 0.88 -16.05
N LYS A 140 -13.52 1.31 -17.27
CA LYS A 140 -14.78 2.02 -17.59
C LYS A 140 -16.03 1.21 -17.19
N ARG A 141 -15.97 -0.13 -17.28
CA ARG A 141 -17.05 -1.02 -16.83
C ARG A 141 -17.02 -1.29 -15.34
N LEU A 142 -15.82 -1.43 -14.75
CA LEU A 142 -15.67 -1.67 -13.32
C LEU A 142 -16.18 -0.49 -12.48
N VAL A 143 -16.00 0.74 -12.97
CA VAL A 143 -16.53 1.95 -12.30
C VAL A 143 -18.05 1.90 -12.13
N LEU A 144 -18.79 1.34 -13.08
CA LEU A 144 -20.25 1.17 -12.98
C LEU A 144 -20.67 0.28 -11.81
N THR A 145 -19.74 -0.53 -11.27
CA THR A 145 -20.03 -1.39 -10.12
C THR A 145 -19.72 -0.73 -8.78
N ASP A 146 -18.92 0.34 -8.76
CA ASP A 146 -18.36 0.91 -7.52
C ASP A 146 -19.44 1.29 -6.51
N GLU A 147 -20.54 1.88 -6.97
CA GLU A 147 -21.65 2.30 -6.09
C GLU A 147 -22.30 1.14 -5.31
N PHE A 148 -22.24 -0.08 -5.84
CA PHE A 148 -22.83 -1.25 -5.18
C PHE A 148 -21.90 -1.86 -4.13
N PHE A 149 -20.59 -1.70 -4.31
CA PHE A 149 -19.56 -2.29 -3.46
C PHE A 149 -18.95 -1.30 -2.46
N GLU A 150 -19.18 0.00 -2.63
CA GLU A 150 -18.67 1.04 -1.74
C GLU A 150 -19.14 0.83 -0.28
N GLY A 151 -18.18 0.82 0.64
CA GLY A 151 -18.45 0.62 2.08
C GLY A 151 -18.85 -0.81 2.45
N THR A 152 -18.68 -1.78 1.55
CA THR A 152 -18.82 -3.22 1.83
C THR A 152 -17.44 -3.87 1.98
N ASP A 153 -17.38 -5.06 2.58
CA ASP A 153 -16.14 -5.84 2.69
C ASP A 153 -15.78 -6.60 1.39
N VAL A 154 -16.48 -6.35 0.28
CA VAL A 154 -16.32 -7.07 -0.99
C VAL A 154 -15.50 -6.24 -1.97
N ASP A 155 -14.26 -6.65 -2.23
CA ASP A 155 -13.44 -6.08 -3.30
C ASP A 155 -13.73 -6.78 -4.65
N PHE A 156 -14.65 -6.20 -5.40
CA PHE A 156 -15.06 -6.72 -6.69
C PHE A 156 -13.93 -6.71 -7.73
N ARG A 157 -13.02 -5.72 -7.70
CA ARG A 157 -11.90 -5.62 -8.65
C ARG A 157 -10.92 -6.77 -8.44
N SER A 158 -10.59 -7.07 -7.19
CA SER A 158 -9.72 -8.21 -6.85
C SER A 158 -10.33 -9.54 -7.27
N LEU A 159 -11.65 -9.71 -7.09
CA LEU A 159 -12.36 -10.91 -7.58
C LEU A 159 -12.25 -11.04 -9.10
N MET A 160 -12.48 -9.96 -9.84
CA MET A 160 -12.39 -9.94 -11.30
C MET A 160 -10.97 -10.26 -11.79
N ALA A 161 -9.94 -9.73 -11.12
CA ALA A 161 -8.54 -10.03 -11.42
C ALA A 161 -8.22 -11.52 -11.25
N LEU A 162 -8.74 -12.16 -10.18
CA LEU A 162 -8.57 -13.61 -9.95
C LEU A 162 -9.28 -14.45 -11.01
N ILE A 163 -10.50 -14.08 -11.39
CA ILE A 163 -11.25 -14.79 -12.45
C ILE A 163 -10.53 -14.66 -13.79
N LEU A 164 -10.06 -13.46 -14.15
CA LEU A 164 -9.34 -13.22 -15.39
C LEU A 164 -8.00 -13.97 -15.44
N GLY A 165 -7.19 -13.83 -14.39
CA GLY A 165 -5.90 -14.51 -14.28
C GLY A 165 -6.05 -16.04 -14.26
N GLY A 166 -7.06 -16.55 -13.54
CA GLY A 166 -7.39 -17.98 -13.53
C GLY A 166 -7.80 -18.48 -14.90
N SER A 167 -8.63 -17.73 -15.63
CA SER A 167 -9.04 -18.06 -17.00
C SER A 167 -7.85 -18.14 -17.95
N TYR A 168 -6.90 -17.21 -17.84
CA TYR A 168 -5.67 -17.24 -18.62
C TYR A 168 -4.79 -18.45 -18.29
N PHE A 169 -4.53 -18.68 -17.00
CA PHE A 169 -3.68 -19.78 -16.56
C PHE A 169 -4.23 -21.14 -16.99
N ILE A 170 -5.51 -21.40 -16.72
CA ILE A 170 -6.13 -22.70 -17.02
C ILE A 170 -6.14 -22.96 -18.53
N SER A 171 -6.40 -21.92 -19.34
CA SER A 171 -6.40 -22.04 -20.81
C SER A 171 -5.00 -22.31 -21.37
N LEU A 172 -3.99 -21.59 -20.89
CA LEU A 172 -2.59 -21.80 -21.29
C LEU A 172 -2.09 -23.18 -20.85
N HIS A 173 -2.41 -23.61 -19.63
CA HIS A 173 -2.05 -24.93 -19.10
C HIS A 173 -2.67 -26.06 -19.93
N SER A 174 -3.95 -25.90 -20.27
CA SER A 174 -4.72 -26.83 -21.09
C SER A 174 -4.15 -26.98 -22.51
N ARG A 175 -3.79 -25.86 -23.17
CA ARG A 175 -3.11 -25.87 -24.48
C ARG A 175 -1.82 -26.68 -24.47
N MET A 176 -1.02 -26.56 -23.41
CA MET A 176 0.26 -27.26 -23.29
C MET A 176 0.11 -28.75 -22.95
N ASN A 177 -1.13 -29.24 -22.77
CA ASN A 177 -1.44 -30.62 -22.42
C ASN A 177 -0.69 -31.10 -21.14
N ILE A 178 -0.50 -30.19 -20.17
CA ILE A 178 0.26 -30.46 -18.93
C ILE A 178 -0.57 -31.29 -17.93
N GLY A 179 -1.86 -31.51 -18.22
CA GLY A 179 -2.76 -32.29 -17.39
C GLY A 179 -3.87 -31.41 -16.80
N THR A 180 -4.35 -31.78 -15.61
CA THR A 180 -5.47 -31.09 -14.96
C THR A 180 -4.99 -29.95 -14.06
N VAL A 181 -5.83 -28.93 -13.88
CA VAL A 181 -5.68 -27.91 -12.84
C VAL A 181 -6.73 -28.18 -11.77
N ALA A 182 -6.30 -28.45 -10.54
CA ALA A 182 -7.20 -28.85 -9.45
C ALA A 182 -8.14 -30.02 -9.83
N GLY A 183 -7.65 -30.97 -10.62
CA GLY A 183 -8.43 -32.13 -11.08
C GLY A 183 -9.42 -31.84 -12.22
N ARG A 184 -9.38 -30.63 -12.82
CA ARG A 184 -10.25 -30.22 -13.93
C ARG A 184 -9.46 -30.00 -15.22
N ASP A 185 -10.05 -30.36 -16.35
CA ASP A 185 -9.50 -30.09 -17.67
C ASP A 185 -10.56 -29.45 -18.58
N ILE A 186 -10.38 -28.17 -18.90
CA ILE A 186 -11.35 -27.41 -19.71
C ILE A 186 -11.47 -27.88 -21.17
N ARG A 187 -10.66 -28.85 -21.63
CA ARG A 187 -10.88 -29.54 -22.92
C ARG A 187 -12.10 -30.45 -22.86
N ASN A 188 -12.41 -30.95 -21.67
CA ASN A 188 -13.66 -31.65 -21.42
C ASN A 188 -14.80 -30.62 -21.33
N PRO A 189 -15.83 -30.71 -22.17
CA PRO A 189 -16.98 -29.81 -22.12
C PRO A 189 -17.67 -29.76 -20.76
N ALA A 190 -17.69 -30.89 -20.01
CA ALA A 190 -18.29 -30.94 -18.69
C ALA A 190 -17.51 -30.10 -17.65
N ASP A 191 -16.18 -30.17 -17.67
CA ASP A 191 -15.34 -29.37 -16.77
C ASP A 191 -15.36 -27.88 -17.15
N LEU A 192 -15.40 -27.56 -18.46
CA LEU A 192 -15.59 -26.19 -18.92
C LEU A 192 -16.92 -25.60 -18.40
N ALA A 193 -18.02 -26.35 -18.52
CA ALA A 193 -19.32 -25.92 -18.02
C ALA A 193 -19.32 -25.72 -16.49
N LEU A 194 -18.61 -26.57 -15.74
CA LEU A 194 -18.44 -26.40 -14.29
C LEU A 194 -17.64 -25.14 -13.95
N MET A 195 -16.58 -24.84 -14.70
CA MET A 195 -15.80 -23.61 -14.52
C MET A 195 -16.66 -22.37 -14.80
N GLN A 196 -17.42 -22.36 -15.89
CA GLN A 196 -18.34 -21.27 -16.22
C GLN A 196 -19.40 -21.07 -15.12
N LYS A 197 -19.99 -22.16 -14.61
CA LYS A 197 -20.93 -22.10 -13.49
C LYS A 197 -20.28 -21.55 -12.22
N THR A 198 -19.02 -21.91 -11.96
CA THR A 198 -18.27 -21.40 -10.80
C THR A 198 -18.01 -19.90 -10.92
N ILE A 199 -17.63 -19.41 -12.10
CA ILE A 199 -17.49 -17.98 -12.39
C ILE A 199 -18.79 -17.23 -12.11
N GLU A 200 -19.92 -17.77 -12.58
CA GLU A 200 -21.25 -17.19 -12.32
C GLU A 200 -21.56 -17.12 -10.82
N GLN A 201 -21.29 -18.21 -10.09
CA GLN A 201 -21.53 -18.27 -8.64
C GLN A 201 -20.71 -17.22 -7.88
N LEU A 202 -19.42 -17.09 -8.19
CA LEU A 202 -18.54 -16.13 -7.54
C LEU A 202 -19.02 -14.69 -7.73
N ILE A 203 -19.37 -14.33 -8.97
CA ILE A 203 -19.88 -12.98 -9.27
C ILE A 203 -21.25 -12.77 -8.60
N LYS A 204 -22.14 -13.78 -8.61
CA LYS A 204 -23.43 -13.68 -7.92
C LYS A 204 -23.30 -13.50 -6.42
N TRP A 205 -22.38 -14.22 -5.78
CA TRP A 205 -22.12 -14.09 -4.35
C TRP A 205 -21.59 -12.70 -4.00
N ALA A 206 -20.67 -12.15 -4.80
CA ALA A 206 -20.16 -10.80 -4.59
C ALA A 206 -21.29 -9.76 -4.59
N PHE A 207 -22.12 -9.73 -5.63
CA PHE A 207 -23.25 -8.81 -5.72
C PHE A 207 -24.29 -9.04 -4.62
N HIS A 208 -24.59 -10.30 -4.28
CA HIS A 208 -25.55 -10.62 -3.22
C HIS A 208 -25.08 -10.07 -1.87
N THR A 209 -23.84 -10.37 -1.47
CA THR A 209 -23.27 -9.90 -0.20
C THR A 209 -23.27 -8.37 -0.12
N ALA A 210 -22.88 -7.69 -1.20
CA ALA A 210 -22.85 -6.24 -1.25
C ALA A 210 -24.26 -5.62 -1.14
N LEU A 211 -25.24 -6.16 -1.86
CA LEU A 211 -26.62 -5.68 -1.81
C LEU A 211 -27.31 -5.98 -0.46
N GLU A 212 -27.02 -7.12 0.17
CA GLU A 212 -27.54 -7.43 1.51
C GLU A 212 -26.98 -6.48 2.57
N HIS A 213 -25.69 -6.16 2.51
CA HIS A 213 -25.08 -5.15 3.38
C HIS A 213 -25.81 -3.81 3.26
N ASN A 214 -26.04 -3.34 2.03
CA ASN A 214 -26.69 -2.06 1.77
C ASN A 214 -28.17 -2.05 2.19
N LYS A 215 -28.92 -3.13 1.93
CA LYS A 215 -30.31 -3.28 2.39
C LYS A 215 -30.43 -3.28 3.91
N ASN A 216 -29.52 -3.97 4.60
CA ASN A 216 -29.51 -4.02 6.06
C ASN A 216 -29.15 -2.66 6.67
N LYS A 217 -28.20 -1.93 6.08
CA LYS A 217 -27.86 -0.56 6.49
C LYS A 217 -29.05 0.39 6.36
N ILE A 218 -29.75 0.36 5.21
CA ILE A 218 -30.92 1.22 4.95
C ILE A 218 -32.08 0.85 5.89
N LYS A 219 -32.40 -0.44 6.02
CA LYS A 219 -33.50 -0.93 6.89
C LYS A 219 -33.26 -0.58 8.37
N SER A 220 -32.04 -0.77 8.86
CA SER A 220 -31.66 -0.37 10.22
C SER A 220 -31.70 1.14 10.40
N SER A 221 -31.26 1.94 9.41
CA SER A 221 -31.37 3.41 9.49
C SER A 221 -32.83 3.87 9.56
N THR A 222 -33.70 3.41 8.66
CA THR A 222 -35.10 3.86 8.61
C THR A 222 -35.92 3.44 9.82
N ILE A 223 -35.71 2.22 10.33
CA ILE A 223 -36.37 1.77 11.57
C ILE A 223 -35.89 2.62 12.75
N MET A 224 -34.58 2.92 12.84
CA MET A 224 -34.03 3.71 13.95
C MET A 224 -34.41 5.19 13.88
N ASP A 225 -34.48 5.79 12.70
CA ASP A 225 -34.93 7.17 12.52
C ASP A 225 -36.38 7.33 13.01
N PHE A 226 -37.23 6.33 12.77
CA PHE A 226 -38.60 6.31 13.30
C PHE A 226 -38.63 6.10 14.83
N GLU A 227 -37.91 5.09 15.33
CA GLU A 227 -37.92 4.76 16.76
C GLU A 227 -37.32 5.86 17.65
N LEU A 228 -36.30 6.58 17.17
CA LEU A 228 -35.64 7.66 17.92
C LEU A 228 -36.21 9.06 17.63
N ALA A 229 -37.16 9.21 16.69
CA ALA A 229 -37.73 10.52 16.35
C ALA A 229 -38.39 11.20 17.56
N ASN A 230 -39.15 10.43 18.36
CA ASN A 230 -39.82 10.98 19.54
C ASN A 230 -38.80 11.41 20.60
N LEU A 231 -37.75 10.61 20.82
CA LEU A 231 -36.68 10.94 21.74
C LEU A 231 -35.99 12.27 21.37
N HIS A 232 -35.66 12.47 20.09
CA HIS A 232 -35.11 13.76 19.63
C HIS A 232 -36.06 14.92 19.87
N ARG A 233 -37.35 14.75 19.57
CA ARG A 233 -38.36 15.79 19.76
C ARG A 233 -38.45 16.22 21.22
N ILE A 234 -38.44 15.27 22.16
CA ILE A 234 -38.46 15.54 23.60
C ILE A 234 -37.17 16.25 24.01
N ALA A 235 -36.02 15.75 23.57
CA ALA A 235 -34.72 16.32 23.90
C ALA A 235 -34.54 17.76 23.38
N ALA A 236 -35.00 18.04 22.15
CA ALA A 236 -34.96 19.38 21.57
C ALA A 236 -35.77 20.38 22.41
N LYS A 237 -36.97 19.99 22.86
CA LYS A 237 -37.80 20.81 23.75
C LYS A 237 -37.16 21.03 25.13
N LEU A 238 -36.49 20.02 25.67
CA LEU A 238 -35.77 20.14 26.95
C LEU A 238 -34.52 21.04 26.84
N SER A 239 -33.86 21.05 25.68
CA SER A 239 -32.70 21.91 25.42
C SER A 239 -33.07 23.38 25.19
N ASP A 240 -34.34 23.67 24.88
CA ASP A 240 -34.83 25.03 24.69
C ASP A 240 -34.90 25.78 26.04
N LYS A 241 -34.18 26.89 26.11
CA LYS A 241 -34.02 27.70 27.32
C LYS A 241 -35.18 28.68 27.54
N GLU A 242 -36.07 28.87 26.55
CA GLU A 242 -37.14 29.87 26.61
C GLU A 242 -38.45 29.36 27.24
N HIS A 243 -38.59 28.05 27.52
CA HIS A 243 -39.82 27.45 28.08
C HIS A 243 -39.58 26.69 29.41
N PRO A 244 -39.59 27.37 30.57
CA PRO A 244 -39.45 26.72 31.87
C PRO A 244 -40.73 25.99 32.35
N ALA A 245 -41.90 26.34 31.81
CA ALA A 245 -43.16 25.70 32.19
C ALA A 245 -43.28 24.29 31.58
N GLY A 246 -43.39 23.26 32.44
CA GLY A 246 -43.59 21.87 32.01
C GLY A 246 -42.33 21.01 31.91
N ARG A 247 -41.15 21.50 32.34
CA ARG A 247 -39.90 20.70 32.36
C ARG A 247 -40.05 19.38 33.12
N ASP A 248 -40.73 19.36 34.26
CA ASP A 248 -40.95 18.13 35.03
C ASP A 248 -41.84 17.12 34.32
N SER A 249 -42.73 17.58 33.43
CA SER A 249 -43.53 16.71 32.57
C SER A 249 -42.66 16.14 31.44
N LEU A 250 -41.88 17.00 30.79
CA LEU A 250 -40.97 16.60 29.70
C LEU A 250 -39.87 15.65 30.18
N SER A 251 -39.35 15.82 31.40
CA SER A 251 -38.38 14.90 32.01
C SER A 251 -38.99 13.54 32.32
N ARG A 252 -40.28 13.49 32.71
CA ARG A 252 -41.02 12.22 32.86
C ARG A 252 -41.25 11.55 31.51
N GLU A 253 -41.69 12.30 30.50
CA GLU A 253 -41.83 11.80 29.13
C GLU A 253 -40.50 11.26 28.57
N LEU A 254 -39.39 11.94 28.85
CA LEU A 254 -38.05 11.47 28.46
C LEU A 254 -37.72 10.12 29.09
N ASN A 255 -37.98 9.96 30.39
CA ASN A 255 -37.71 8.71 31.10
C ASN A 255 -38.57 7.56 30.55
N GLU A 256 -39.86 7.79 30.34
CA GLU A 256 -40.77 6.79 29.75
C GLU A 256 -40.31 6.36 28.35
N GLU A 257 -39.90 7.31 27.52
CA GLU A 257 -39.39 7.03 26.17
C GLU A 257 -38.06 6.27 26.21
N VAL A 258 -37.15 6.60 27.13
CA VAL A 258 -35.89 5.86 27.33
C VAL A 258 -36.16 4.41 27.74
N GLN A 259 -37.11 4.16 28.65
CA GLN A 259 -37.50 2.81 29.06
C GLN A 259 -38.10 2.01 27.88
N ARG A 260 -38.97 2.65 27.08
CA ARG A 260 -39.52 2.05 25.86
C ARG A 260 -38.40 1.66 24.89
N LEU A 261 -37.47 2.58 24.63
CA LEU A 261 -36.35 2.36 23.72
C LEU A 261 -35.42 1.26 24.20
N GLN A 262 -35.14 1.18 25.50
CA GLN A 262 -34.35 0.08 26.07
C GLN A 262 -34.93 -1.28 25.68
N TRP A 263 -36.24 -1.47 25.86
CA TRP A 263 -36.91 -2.72 25.50
C TRP A 263 -36.89 -2.98 23.99
N VAL A 264 -37.25 -1.99 23.18
CA VAL A 264 -37.28 -2.10 21.71
C VAL A 264 -35.91 -2.47 21.16
N MET A 265 -34.86 -1.76 21.62
CA MET A 265 -33.50 -1.96 21.14
C MET A 265 -32.94 -3.33 21.54
N LEU A 266 -33.15 -3.77 22.80
CA LEU A 266 -32.72 -5.10 23.24
C LEU A 266 -33.44 -6.22 22.48
N LYS A 267 -34.75 -6.06 22.25
CA LYS A 267 -35.53 -7.00 21.45
C LYS A 267 -35.00 -7.05 20.02
N HIS A 268 -34.71 -5.91 19.40
CA HIS A 268 -34.15 -5.88 18.05
C HIS A 268 -32.79 -6.57 18.00
N ILE A 269 -31.89 -6.27 18.93
CA ILE A 269 -30.58 -6.92 19.05
C ILE A 269 -30.72 -8.44 19.14
N SER A 270 -31.67 -8.95 19.94
CA SER A 270 -31.90 -10.39 20.08
C SER A 270 -32.37 -11.09 18.79
N GLN A 271 -32.87 -10.33 17.82
CA GLN A 271 -33.32 -10.84 16.52
C GLN A 271 -32.22 -10.78 15.45
N LEU A 272 -31.13 -10.06 15.70
CA LEU A 272 -30.00 -9.97 14.78
C LEU A 272 -29.06 -11.15 15.00
N SER A 273 -28.78 -11.92 13.94
CA SER A 273 -27.92 -13.11 13.99
C SER A 273 -26.54 -12.89 13.36
N ASN A 274 -26.31 -11.77 12.68
CA ASN A 274 -25.07 -11.47 11.97
C ASN A 274 -24.27 -10.36 12.69
N GLU A 275 -22.97 -10.59 12.88
CA GLU A 275 -22.01 -9.64 13.46
C GLU A 275 -22.02 -8.28 12.75
N THR A 276 -22.04 -8.25 11.41
CA THR A 276 -22.06 -7.01 10.64
C THR A 276 -23.36 -6.24 10.85
N GLN A 277 -24.49 -6.95 11.01
CA GLN A 277 -25.77 -6.34 11.31
C GLN A 277 -25.77 -5.72 12.71
N LEU A 278 -25.23 -6.43 13.71
CA LEU A 278 -25.09 -5.92 15.08
C LEU A 278 -24.21 -4.67 15.13
N LYS A 279 -23.02 -4.70 14.52
CA LYS A 279 -22.11 -3.53 14.47
C LYS A 279 -22.75 -2.34 13.77
N THR A 280 -23.42 -2.56 12.63
CA THR A 280 -24.10 -1.48 11.89
C THR A 280 -25.25 -0.89 12.69
N TYR A 281 -26.08 -1.74 13.29
CA TYR A 281 -27.18 -1.31 14.14
C TYR A 281 -26.69 -0.48 15.33
N VAL A 282 -25.68 -0.97 16.06
CA VAL A 282 -25.06 -0.24 17.18
C VAL A 282 -24.46 1.08 16.70
N GLN A 283 -23.72 1.08 15.58
CA GLN A 283 -23.11 2.30 15.02
C GLN A 283 -24.16 3.38 14.78
N ILE A 284 -25.24 3.06 14.06
CA ILE A 284 -26.30 4.02 13.73
C ILE A 284 -27.01 4.48 15.00
N SER A 285 -27.45 3.53 15.82
CA SER A 285 -28.23 3.81 17.03
C SER A 285 -27.45 4.66 18.03
N PHE A 286 -26.21 4.27 18.33
CA PHE A 286 -25.39 4.98 19.31
C PHE A 286 -24.98 6.34 18.77
N SER A 287 -24.62 6.47 17.48
CA SER A 287 -24.28 7.78 16.90
C SER A 287 -25.40 8.80 17.10
N THR A 288 -26.65 8.34 17.00
CA THR A 288 -27.83 9.16 17.23
C THR A 288 -28.04 9.44 18.71
N LEU A 289 -28.00 8.43 19.58
CA LEU A 289 -28.11 8.60 21.04
C LEU A 289 -27.03 9.53 21.60
N ILE A 290 -25.80 9.47 21.09
CA ILE A 290 -24.69 10.35 21.46
C ILE A 290 -25.02 11.81 21.12
N LYS A 291 -25.56 12.08 19.92
CA LYS A 291 -25.96 13.44 19.52
C LYS A 291 -27.03 14.00 20.47
N ILE A 292 -28.01 13.18 20.84
CA ILE A 292 -29.07 13.59 21.78
C ILE A 292 -28.49 13.78 23.20
N CYS A 293 -27.63 12.88 23.64
CA CYS A 293 -26.94 12.99 24.93
C CYS A 293 -26.12 14.27 25.01
N ASP A 294 -25.39 14.62 23.95
CA ASP A 294 -24.60 15.83 23.87
C ASP A 294 -25.46 17.11 23.77
N LEU A 295 -26.68 17.01 23.22
CA LEU A 295 -27.67 18.09 23.19
C LEU A 295 -28.22 18.39 24.59
N LEU A 296 -28.42 17.34 25.40
CA LEU A 296 -28.91 17.45 26.78
C LEU A 296 -27.81 17.74 27.81
N TYR A 297 -26.54 17.77 27.39
CA TYR A 297 -25.42 18.02 28.29
C TYR A 297 -25.09 19.51 28.39
N GLU A 298 -25.16 20.05 29.60
CA GLU A 298 -24.75 21.41 29.95
C GLU A 298 -23.71 21.41 31.09
N PRO A 299 -22.52 22.02 30.90
CA PRO A 299 -21.51 22.11 31.95
C PRO A 299 -22.04 22.81 33.22
N GLY A 300 -21.91 22.15 34.37
CA GLY A 300 -22.32 22.70 35.68
C GLY A 300 -23.79 22.48 36.06
N SER A 301 -24.57 21.82 35.20
CA SER A 301 -25.95 21.38 35.50
C SER A 301 -26.00 19.96 36.08
N ASP A 302 -27.18 19.53 36.54
CA ASP A 302 -27.42 18.16 37.05
C ASP A 302 -27.30 17.07 35.97
N ASN A 303 -27.46 17.45 34.69
CA ASN A 303 -27.35 16.61 33.51
C ASN A 303 -28.18 15.31 33.57
N THR A 304 -29.32 15.34 34.26
CA THR A 304 -30.12 14.11 34.52
C THR A 304 -30.60 13.45 33.22
N GLY A 305 -31.04 14.24 32.23
CA GLY A 305 -31.45 13.72 30.92
C GLY A 305 -30.31 13.08 30.13
N ALA A 306 -29.11 13.66 30.17
CA ALA A 306 -27.92 13.08 29.54
C ALA A 306 -27.48 11.80 30.27
N ARG A 307 -27.55 11.75 31.61
CA ARG A 307 -27.27 10.53 32.40
C ARG A 307 -28.21 9.38 32.03
N LEU A 308 -29.51 9.63 31.89
CA LEU A 308 -30.47 8.60 31.46
C LEU A 308 -30.08 7.98 30.10
N LEU A 309 -29.58 8.78 29.16
CA LEU A 309 -29.10 8.27 27.87
C LEU A 309 -27.79 7.51 27.99
N LEU A 310 -26.88 7.92 28.88
CA LEU A 310 -25.69 7.14 29.20
C LEU A 310 -26.07 5.76 29.76
N ASP A 311 -27.04 5.70 30.68
CA ASP A 311 -27.50 4.45 31.30
C ASP A 311 -28.17 3.52 30.27
N LEU A 312 -28.95 4.07 29.35
CA LEU A 312 -29.50 3.33 28.20
C LEU A 312 -28.36 2.76 27.34
N MET A 313 -27.41 3.59 26.93
CA MET A 313 -26.27 3.15 26.11
C MET A 313 -25.45 2.08 26.84
N GLU A 314 -25.23 2.22 28.15
CA GLU A 314 -24.52 1.24 28.97
C GLU A 314 -25.27 -0.11 29.06
N THR A 315 -26.59 -0.07 29.17
CA THR A 315 -27.44 -1.27 29.16
C THR A 315 -27.34 -2.00 27.83
N ILE A 316 -27.46 -1.28 26.71
CA ILE A 316 -27.31 -1.87 25.38
C ILE A 316 -25.88 -2.37 25.17
N ARG A 317 -24.87 -1.60 25.58
CA ARG A 317 -23.45 -1.98 25.47
C ARG A 317 -23.15 -3.27 26.22
N SER A 318 -23.75 -3.45 27.40
CA SER A 318 -23.57 -4.66 28.21
C SER A 318 -24.16 -5.91 27.58
N ALA A 319 -25.20 -5.77 26.74
CA ALA A 319 -25.77 -6.88 25.97
C ALA A 319 -24.88 -7.30 24.79
N VAL A 320 -24.09 -6.39 24.23
CA VAL A 320 -23.25 -6.62 23.03
C VAL A 320 -21.83 -6.03 23.16
N PRO A 321 -21.03 -6.43 24.17
CA PRO A 321 -19.77 -5.77 24.51
C PRO A 321 -18.71 -5.85 23.40
N ASP A 322 -18.69 -6.95 22.64
CA ASP A 322 -17.71 -7.20 21.58
C ASP A 322 -18.06 -6.53 20.24
N TYR A 323 -19.29 -6.02 20.10
CA TYR A 323 -19.81 -5.48 18.85
C TYR A 323 -19.85 -3.94 18.80
N ILE A 324 -19.26 -3.26 19.79
CA ILE A 324 -19.18 -1.80 19.81
C ILE A 324 -18.12 -1.32 18.80
N PRO A 325 -18.52 -0.52 17.79
CA PRO A 325 -17.57 -0.01 16.80
C PRO A 325 -16.49 0.87 17.43
N GLY A 326 -15.22 0.64 17.06
CA GLY A 326 -14.11 1.43 17.60
C GLY A 326 -14.15 2.91 17.23
N GLY A 327 -14.69 3.24 16.06
CA GLY A 327 -14.84 4.62 15.56
C GLY A 327 -16.06 5.37 16.10
N LEU A 328 -16.78 4.83 17.09
CA LEU A 328 -17.90 5.51 17.72
C LEU A 328 -17.39 6.66 18.60
N VAL A 329 -17.93 7.86 18.46
CA VAL A 329 -17.57 9.03 19.28
C VAL A 329 -18.06 8.84 20.73
N LEU A 330 -17.29 9.33 21.71
CA LEU A 330 -17.71 9.28 23.12
C LEU A 330 -18.64 10.46 23.46
N PRO A 331 -19.74 10.24 24.20
CA PRO A 331 -20.55 11.33 24.76
C PRO A 331 -19.72 12.28 25.63
N LYS A 332 -20.01 13.58 25.57
CA LYS A 332 -19.28 14.62 26.33
C LYS A 332 -19.35 14.41 27.84
N LEU A 333 -20.54 14.08 28.37
CA LEU A 333 -20.73 13.81 29.79
C LEU A 333 -19.89 12.60 30.24
N PHE A 334 -19.97 11.49 29.49
CA PHE A 334 -19.18 10.29 29.76
C PHE A 334 -17.68 10.59 29.77
N ARG A 335 -17.19 11.33 28.76
CA ARG A 335 -15.79 11.72 28.66
C ARG A 335 -15.34 12.57 29.86
N LYS A 336 -16.17 13.51 30.31
CA LYS A 336 -15.87 14.33 31.50
C LYS A 336 -15.70 13.45 32.74
N GLU A 337 -16.70 12.63 33.04
CA GLU A 337 -16.71 11.79 34.24
C GLU A 337 -15.57 10.77 34.25
N GLN A 338 -15.38 10.05 33.15
CA GLN A 338 -14.27 9.10 33.04
C GLN A 338 -12.91 9.79 33.03
N GLY A 339 -12.84 11.00 32.46
CA GLY A 339 -11.62 11.81 32.45
C GLY A 339 -11.15 12.18 33.86
N GLU A 340 -12.08 12.59 34.73
CA GLU A 340 -11.78 12.89 36.14
C GLU A 340 -11.27 11.65 36.89
N VAL A 341 -11.91 10.49 36.67
CA VAL A 341 -11.48 9.21 37.26
C VAL A 341 -10.06 8.85 36.80
N PHE A 342 -9.79 8.91 35.49
CA PHE A 342 -8.49 8.58 34.94
C PHE A 342 -7.37 9.52 35.40
N LEU A 343 -7.66 10.83 35.55
CA LEU A 343 -6.68 11.78 36.08
C LEU A 343 -6.34 11.51 37.54
N GLN A 344 -7.33 11.15 38.36
CA GLN A 344 -7.10 10.76 39.74
C GLN A 344 -6.25 9.50 39.82
N GLU A 345 -6.61 8.46 39.06
CA GLU A 345 -5.83 7.22 39.01
C GLU A 345 -4.39 7.47 38.51
N TRP A 346 -4.21 8.34 37.52
CA TRP A 346 -2.88 8.71 37.04
C TRP A 346 -2.06 9.45 38.11
N SER A 347 -2.68 10.33 38.89
CA SER A 347 -1.99 11.02 39.98
C SER A 347 -1.37 10.03 40.97
N ASP A 348 -2.15 9.03 41.38
CA ASP A 348 -1.70 8.00 42.31
C ASP A 348 -0.59 7.13 41.70
N LEU A 349 -0.73 6.74 40.42
CA LEU A 349 0.29 5.99 39.70
C LEU A 349 1.58 6.80 39.51
N ALA A 350 1.48 8.09 39.19
CA ALA A 350 2.63 8.97 39.00
C ALA A 350 3.43 9.13 40.30
N GLU A 351 2.78 9.17 41.47
CA GLU A 351 3.47 9.15 42.76
C GLU A 351 4.23 7.84 43.00
N GLN A 352 3.62 6.69 42.68
CA GLN A 352 4.28 5.38 42.78
C GLN A 352 5.49 5.28 41.84
N LEU A 353 5.39 5.79 40.61
CA LEU A 353 6.50 5.86 39.66
C LEU A 353 7.64 6.73 40.17
N ARG A 354 7.32 7.90 40.79
CA ARG A 354 8.34 8.76 41.42
C ARG A 354 9.02 8.08 42.60
N ALA A 355 8.26 7.37 43.44
CA ALA A 355 8.81 6.61 44.57
C ALA A 355 9.79 5.51 44.12
N ALA A 356 9.55 4.91 42.95
CA ALA A 356 10.45 3.95 42.32
C ALA A 356 11.64 4.58 41.56
N SER A 357 11.90 5.89 41.74
CA SER A 357 12.99 6.62 41.07
C SER A 357 12.94 6.58 39.54
N VAL A 358 11.73 6.53 38.96
CA VAL A 358 11.56 6.71 37.51
C VAL A 358 11.85 8.17 37.12
N LYS A 359 12.57 8.37 36.02
CA LYS A 359 12.94 9.71 35.52
C LYS A 359 11.70 10.61 35.34
N PRO A 360 11.67 11.82 35.93
CA PRO A 360 10.51 12.72 35.89
C PRO A 360 10.02 13.04 34.47
N GLU A 361 10.94 13.18 33.50
CA GLU A 361 10.62 13.50 32.11
C GLU A 361 9.79 12.39 31.46
N LEU A 362 10.07 11.12 31.80
CA LEU A 362 9.32 9.99 31.27
C LEU A 362 7.92 9.91 31.88
N ILE A 363 7.77 10.26 33.17
CA ILE A 363 6.47 10.35 33.85
C ILE A 363 5.63 11.45 33.20
N GLU A 364 6.20 12.63 32.96
CA GLU A 364 5.50 13.71 32.25
C GLU A 364 5.03 13.26 30.86
N ILE A 365 5.90 12.59 30.10
CA ILE A 365 5.57 12.05 28.77
C ILE A 365 4.45 10.99 28.84
N ALA A 366 4.46 10.12 29.85
CA ALA A 366 3.44 9.10 30.07
C ALA A 366 2.08 9.67 30.51
N THR A 367 2.02 10.96 30.86
CA THR A 367 0.78 11.65 31.22
C THR A 367 -0.09 11.99 29.99
N PHE A 368 0.49 12.03 28.78
CA PHE A 368 -0.22 12.53 27.59
C PHE A 368 -1.49 11.78 27.19
N PRO A 369 -1.61 10.45 27.34
CA PRO A 369 -2.88 9.76 27.10
C PRO A 369 -4.03 10.29 27.97
N TYR A 370 -3.73 10.63 29.23
CA TYR A 370 -4.71 11.17 30.17
C TYR A 370 -5.08 12.61 29.85
N THR A 371 -4.11 13.47 29.53
CA THR A 371 -4.39 14.87 29.16
C THR A 371 -5.16 14.94 27.86
N ARG A 372 -4.78 14.16 26.85
CA ARG A 372 -5.51 14.09 25.58
C ARG A 372 -6.97 13.64 25.79
N PHE A 373 -7.19 12.67 26.69
CA PHE A 373 -8.55 12.22 26.99
C PHE A 373 -9.39 13.29 27.69
N THR A 374 -8.79 14.17 28.48
CA THR A 374 -9.50 15.23 29.22
C THR A 374 -9.58 16.57 28.51
N GLU A 375 -8.80 16.79 27.45
CA GLU A 375 -8.82 18.01 26.64
C GLU A 375 -10.21 18.31 26.03
N ALA A 376 -10.83 19.43 26.41
CA ALA A 376 -12.17 19.80 25.92
C ALA A 376 -12.26 19.97 24.38
N LYS A 377 -11.13 20.23 23.71
CA LYS A 377 -11.04 20.42 22.26
C LYS A 377 -10.58 19.13 21.59
N GLY A 378 -11.48 18.43 20.93
CA GLY A 378 -11.17 17.22 20.15
C GLY A 378 -12.22 16.13 20.31
N LEU A 379 -12.42 15.31 19.28
CA LEU A 379 -13.27 14.13 19.35
C LEU A 379 -12.46 12.96 19.92
N MET A 380 -13.04 12.23 20.87
CA MET A 380 -12.51 10.96 21.36
C MET A 380 -13.45 9.85 20.94
N HIS A 381 -12.88 8.72 20.54
CA HIS A 381 -13.64 7.57 20.09
C HIS A 381 -13.56 6.43 21.10
N TRP A 382 -14.42 5.43 20.93
CA TRP A 382 -14.48 4.25 21.78
C TRP A 382 -13.15 3.50 21.82
N VAL A 383 -12.45 3.43 20.69
CA VAL A 383 -11.10 2.84 20.61
C VAL A 383 -10.10 3.59 21.49
N ASP A 384 -10.19 4.92 21.58
CA ASP A 384 -9.31 5.73 22.44
C ASP A 384 -9.59 5.46 23.94
N PHE A 385 -10.85 5.27 24.32
CA PHE A 385 -11.23 4.87 25.68
C PHE A 385 -10.71 3.46 26.04
N LYS A 386 -10.86 2.49 25.12
CA LYS A 386 -10.31 1.14 25.30
C LYS A 386 -8.78 1.17 25.45
N TYR A 387 -8.11 1.98 24.63
CA TYR A 387 -6.67 2.19 24.70
C TYR A 387 -6.28 2.73 26.08
N LEU A 388 -6.91 3.81 26.55
CA LEU A 388 -6.56 4.42 27.84
C LEU A 388 -6.83 3.47 29.01
N LYS A 389 -7.95 2.74 29.02
CA LYS A 389 -8.26 1.75 30.06
C LYS A 389 -7.17 0.67 30.15
N LEU A 390 -6.71 0.18 29.01
CA LEU A 390 -5.63 -0.81 28.96
C LEU A 390 -4.28 -0.19 29.37
N TYR A 391 -3.99 1.02 28.89
CA TYR A 391 -2.80 1.79 29.24
C TYR A 391 -2.67 1.95 30.76
N THR A 392 -3.74 2.40 31.42
CA THR A 392 -3.78 2.55 32.88
C THR A 392 -3.63 1.22 33.61
N LYS A 393 -4.30 0.16 33.12
CA LYS A 393 -4.16 -1.18 33.70
C LYS A 393 -2.72 -1.67 33.67
N VAL A 394 -2.04 -1.60 32.52
CA VAL A 394 -0.67 -2.12 32.39
C VAL A 394 0.32 -1.32 33.22
N ILE A 395 0.15 0.01 33.33
CA ILE A 395 0.99 0.82 34.22
C ILE A 395 0.73 0.47 35.69
N ARG A 396 -0.52 0.25 36.09
CA ARG A 396 -0.85 -0.25 37.43
C ARG A 396 -0.21 -1.60 37.71
N ASP A 397 -0.27 -2.53 36.76
CA ASP A 397 0.37 -3.84 36.90
C ASP A 397 1.91 -3.72 37.03
N LEU A 398 2.52 -2.70 36.43
CA LEU A 398 3.94 -2.37 36.63
C LEU A 398 4.21 -1.87 38.06
N THR A 399 3.38 -0.97 38.59
CA THR A 399 3.60 -0.40 39.94
C THR A 399 3.41 -1.42 41.06
N LEU A 400 2.70 -2.52 40.80
CA LEU A 400 2.53 -3.64 41.72
C LEU A 400 3.74 -4.59 41.80
N ARG A 401 4.76 -4.42 40.94
CA ARG A 401 5.96 -5.27 40.95
C ARG A 401 6.86 -4.94 42.16
N GLN A 402 7.58 -5.95 42.67
CA GLN A 402 8.50 -5.76 43.81
C GLN A 402 9.63 -4.77 43.52
N SER A 403 10.10 -4.68 42.28
CA SER A 403 11.12 -3.75 41.83
C SER A 403 10.88 -3.40 40.36
N PHE A 404 10.95 -2.12 40.02
CA PHE A 404 10.91 -1.60 38.66
C PHE A 404 11.60 -0.24 38.61
N GLY A 405 11.98 0.21 37.42
CA GLY A 405 12.60 1.51 37.22
C GLY A 405 12.27 2.13 35.85
N THR A 406 13.11 3.08 35.44
CA THR A 406 12.88 3.86 34.21
C THR A 406 12.85 3.00 32.95
N SER A 407 13.70 1.96 32.87
CA SER A 407 13.73 1.05 31.72
C SER A 407 12.44 0.25 31.60
N ASP A 408 11.89 -0.24 32.72
CA ASP A 408 10.65 -1.02 32.71
C ASP A 408 9.46 -0.20 32.22
N LEU A 409 9.35 1.06 32.65
CA LEU A 409 8.30 1.95 32.15
C LEU A 409 8.48 2.21 30.64
N ALA A 410 9.70 2.44 30.18
CA ALA A 410 9.97 2.66 28.75
C ALA A 410 9.58 1.43 27.90
N GLU A 411 9.91 0.23 28.36
CA GLU A 411 9.53 -1.04 27.71
C GLU A 411 8.02 -1.25 27.70
N VAL A 412 7.35 -0.96 28.82
CA VAL A 412 5.89 -0.99 28.92
C VAL A 412 5.24 -0.03 27.92
N LEU A 413 5.76 1.19 27.78
CA LEU A 413 5.24 2.18 26.82
C LEU A 413 5.41 1.73 25.36
N VAL A 414 6.53 1.07 25.03
CA VAL A 414 6.70 0.44 23.70
C VAL A 414 5.67 -0.66 23.48
N GLY A 415 5.51 -1.56 24.46
CA GLY A 415 4.54 -2.66 24.41
C GLY A 415 3.08 -2.22 24.38
N LEU A 416 2.80 -1.02 24.90
CA LEU A 416 1.49 -0.35 24.86
C LEU A 416 1.25 0.43 23.56
N GLY A 417 2.14 0.34 22.56
CA GLY A 417 1.95 1.05 21.29
C GLY A 417 1.99 2.57 21.42
N PHE A 418 2.64 3.11 22.47
CA PHE A 418 2.68 4.56 22.74
C PHE A 418 3.65 5.28 21.79
N ASN A 419 3.19 5.57 20.58
CA ASN A 419 3.99 6.14 19.48
C ASN A 419 4.00 7.68 19.45
N HIS A 420 4.01 8.30 20.63
CA HIS A 420 4.07 9.75 20.76
C HIS A 420 5.48 10.30 20.45
N THR A 421 5.57 11.41 19.73
CA THR A 421 6.86 11.96 19.25
C THR A 421 7.81 12.26 20.40
N ARG A 422 7.34 12.86 21.51
CA ARG A 422 8.22 13.15 22.66
C ARG A 422 8.77 11.87 23.32
N PHE A 423 8.00 10.79 23.35
CA PHE A 423 8.45 9.51 23.87
C PHE A 423 9.56 8.91 23.00
N LEU A 424 9.34 8.90 21.68
CA LEU A 424 10.33 8.36 20.74
C LEU A 424 11.63 9.16 20.81
N SER A 425 11.56 10.50 20.84
CA SER A 425 12.75 11.34 21.02
C SER A 425 13.46 11.10 22.34
N TRP A 426 12.71 10.94 23.44
CA TRP A 426 13.27 10.59 24.74
C TRP A 426 13.97 9.23 24.71
N TYR A 427 13.37 8.22 24.10
CA TYR A 427 13.91 6.86 24.02
C TYR A 427 15.17 6.80 23.15
N SER A 428 15.16 7.47 21.98
CA SER A 428 16.33 7.63 21.13
C SER A 428 17.47 8.33 21.86
N LYS A 429 17.18 9.41 22.58
CA LYS A 429 18.18 10.13 23.40
C LYS A 429 18.73 9.25 24.52
N TYR A 430 17.87 8.49 25.20
CA TYR A 430 18.28 7.54 26.25
C TYR A 430 19.30 6.51 25.72
N ILE A 431 19.09 6.01 24.49
CA ILE A 431 20.07 5.15 23.82
C ILE A 431 21.34 5.94 23.49
N GLN A 432 21.24 7.11 22.86
CA GLN A 432 22.40 7.93 22.46
C GLN A 432 23.30 8.32 23.64
N ASP A 433 22.71 8.72 24.77
CA ASP A 433 23.46 9.07 25.99
C ASP A 433 24.29 7.87 26.49
N GLY A 434 23.79 6.64 26.32
CA GLY A 434 24.51 5.40 26.63
C GLY A 434 25.62 5.04 25.65
N LEU A 435 25.68 5.70 24.48
CA LEU A 435 26.68 5.45 23.43
C LEU A 435 27.84 6.46 23.45
N ALA A 436 27.65 7.62 24.09
CA ALA A 436 28.53 8.80 23.96
C ALA A 436 30.01 8.59 24.35
N VAL A 437 30.34 7.53 25.10
CA VAL A 437 31.69 7.26 25.63
C VAL A 437 32.29 5.95 25.08
N LEU A 438 31.63 5.31 24.12
CA LEU A 438 31.98 3.96 23.68
C LEU A 438 32.75 3.91 22.36
N ALA A 439 33.63 2.92 22.22
CA ALA A 439 34.32 2.67 20.97
C ALA A 439 33.32 2.22 19.88
N TYR A 440 33.60 2.54 18.62
CA TYR A 440 32.71 2.27 17.48
C TYR A 440 32.20 0.82 17.38
N LYS A 441 33.07 -0.17 17.63
CA LYS A 441 32.68 -1.59 17.64
C LYS A 441 31.64 -1.91 18.72
N ASP A 442 31.73 -1.25 19.86
CA ASP A 442 30.79 -1.40 20.97
C ASP A 442 29.45 -0.72 20.67
N VAL A 443 29.47 0.45 20.03
CA VAL A 443 28.27 1.16 19.58
C VAL A 443 27.41 0.30 18.66
N LYS A 444 28.02 -0.29 17.61
CA LYS A 444 27.30 -1.17 16.67
C LYS A 444 26.67 -2.39 17.36
N ARG A 445 27.40 -3.00 18.29
CA ARG A 445 26.94 -4.16 19.07
C ARG A 445 25.76 -3.79 19.98
N ILE A 446 25.83 -2.65 20.66
CA ILE A 446 24.78 -2.17 21.57
C ILE A 446 23.52 -1.78 20.80
N LEU A 447 23.64 -1.05 19.68
CA LEU A 447 22.50 -0.73 18.82
C LEU A 447 21.81 -2.01 18.30
N SER A 448 22.60 -3.03 17.90
CA SER A 448 22.06 -4.32 17.48
C SER A 448 21.33 -5.05 18.61
N ARG A 449 21.84 -4.95 19.85
CA ARG A 449 21.20 -5.50 21.04
C ARG A 449 19.88 -4.80 21.35
N HIS A 450 19.84 -3.47 21.34
CA HIS A 450 18.60 -2.71 21.53
C HIS A 450 17.55 -3.05 20.47
N LYS A 451 17.95 -3.17 19.20
CA LYS A 451 17.04 -3.60 18.14
C LYS A 451 16.49 -5.01 18.38
N ALA A 452 17.32 -5.94 18.85
CA ALA A 452 16.88 -7.29 19.19
C ALA A 452 15.93 -7.29 20.40
N GLN A 453 16.22 -6.49 21.44
CA GLN A 453 15.36 -6.32 22.61
C GLN A 453 13.99 -5.79 22.21
N LEU A 454 13.92 -4.75 21.38
CA LEU A 454 12.65 -4.19 20.88
C LEU A 454 11.76 -5.25 20.20
N ARG A 455 12.35 -6.23 19.52
CA ARG A 455 11.61 -7.34 18.88
C ARG A 455 11.10 -8.40 19.85
N GLN A 456 11.68 -8.45 21.05
CA GLN A 456 11.36 -9.44 22.09
C GLN A 456 10.47 -8.86 23.20
N LEU A 457 10.15 -7.56 23.16
CA LEU A 457 9.27 -6.94 24.13
C LEU A 457 7.87 -7.54 24.09
N VAL A 458 7.24 -7.60 25.26
CA VAL A 458 5.85 -7.99 25.41
C VAL A 458 4.96 -6.93 24.75
N ILE A 459 4.19 -7.34 23.75
CA ILE A 459 3.16 -6.50 23.12
C ILE A 459 1.85 -6.71 23.90
N TYR A 460 1.38 -5.66 24.58
CA TYR A 460 0.15 -5.72 25.37
C TYR A 460 -1.10 -5.49 24.52
N THR A 461 -0.94 -4.85 23.35
CA THR A 461 -2.06 -4.49 22.47
C THR A 461 -1.59 -4.20 21.05
N ASP A 462 -2.49 -4.44 20.08
CA ASP A 462 -2.35 -3.96 18.70
C ASP A 462 -2.82 -2.50 18.54
N LEU A 463 -3.41 -1.90 19.58
CA LEU A 463 -3.85 -0.50 19.57
C LEU A 463 -2.65 0.46 19.64
N LEU A 464 -2.78 1.60 18.96
CA LEU A 464 -1.75 2.64 18.91
C LEU A 464 -2.27 3.95 19.49
N PHE A 465 -1.42 4.70 20.17
CA PHE A 465 -1.77 6.05 20.62
C PHE A 465 -2.16 6.97 19.44
N HIS A 466 -1.36 6.94 18.37
CA HIS A 466 -1.69 7.55 17.08
C HIS A 466 -1.89 6.48 16.00
N HIS A 467 -3.15 6.31 15.58
CA HIS A 467 -3.59 5.28 14.62
C HIS A 467 -2.93 5.38 13.24
N TYR A 468 -2.50 6.57 12.81
CA TYR A 468 -1.89 6.79 11.48
C TYR A 468 -0.36 6.75 11.47
N LYS A 469 0.27 6.55 12.64
CA LYS A 469 1.73 6.47 12.75
C LYS A 469 2.15 5.01 12.92
N LEU A 470 3.35 4.69 12.46
CA LEU A 470 3.98 3.38 12.69
C LEU A 470 4.05 3.05 14.20
N SER A 471 4.13 1.77 14.56
CA SER A 471 4.29 1.36 15.95
C SER A 471 5.61 1.89 16.55
N PRO A 472 5.71 2.06 17.89
CA PRO A 472 6.96 2.51 18.52
C PRO A 472 8.12 1.58 18.17
N THR A 473 7.89 0.26 18.16
CA THR A 473 8.88 -0.75 17.79
C THR A 473 9.42 -0.53 16.38
N GLN A 474 8.55 -0.25 15.41
CA GLN A 474 8.95 0.01 14.03
C GLN A 474 9.73 1.33 13.92
N GLN A 475 9.23 2.41 14.53
CA GLN A 475 9.88 3.73 14.46
C GLN A 475 11.26 3.71 15.12
N LEU A 476 11.38 3.11 16.30
CA LEU A 476 12.66 2.98 17.00
C LEU A 476 13.62 2.04 16.26
N SER A 477 13.13 0.96 15.64
CA SER A 477 13.97 0.08 14.81
C SER A 477 14.51 0.82 13.58
N ASN A 478 13.68 1.60 12.90
CA ASN A 478 14.09 2.42 11.76
C ASN A 478 15.11 3.48 12.19
N TRP A 479 14.89 4.13 13.33
CA TRP A 479 15.84 5.07 13.90
C TRP A 479 17.17 4.39 14.25
N ILE A 480 17.17 3.20 14.86
CA ILE A 480 18.40 2.44 15.14
C ILE A 480 19.14 2.10 13.84
N ASP A 481 18.42 1.71 12.79
CA ASP A 481 19.05 1.42 11.49
C ASP A 481 19.68 2.67 10.87
N ALA A 482 18.99 3.81 10.93
CA ALA A 482 19.52 5.09 10.49
C ALA A 482 20.74 5.53 11.32
N GLU A 483 20.68 5.41 12.65
CA GLU A 483 21.80 5.72 13.55
C GLU A 483 23.01 4.82 13.26
N ARG A 484 22.79 3.51 12.98
CA ARG A 484 23.87 2.61 12.57
C ARG A 484 24.55 3.05 11.27
N THR A 485 23.77 3.47 10.28
CA THR A 485 24.29 3.98 9.01
C THR A 485 25.06 5.29 9.22
N PHE A 486 24.50 6.22 10.00
CA PHE A 486 25.15 7.48 10.34
C PHE A 486 26.49 7.26 11.07
N GLN A 487 26.54 6.33 12.02
CA GLN A 487 27.78 5.97 12.71
C GLN A 487 28.79 5.29 11.75
N MET A 488 28.33 4.55 10.73
CA MET A 488 29.19 3.99 9.68
C MET A 488 29.79 5.09 8.80
N GLU A 489 29.01 6.11 8.43
CA GLU A 489 29.46 7.24 7.62
C GLU A 489 30.45 8.15 8.37
N ASN A 490 30.30 8.28 9.70
CA ASN A 490 31.17 9.10 10.55
C ASN A 490 32.29 8.31 11.26
N ALA A 491 32.50 7.04 10.92
CA ALA A 491 33.58 6.25 11.49
C ALA A 491 34.94 6.87 11.08
N PRO A 492 35.96 6.97 11.98
CA PRO A 492 37.20 7.71 11.70
C PRO A 492 38.12 7.16 10.60
N ASN A 493 37.68 6.31 9.67
CA ASN A 493 38.46 5.77 8.55
C ASN A 493 37.58 5.12 7.46
N ALA A 494 36.55 5.79 6.93
CA ALA A 494 35.83 5.31 5.75
C ALA A 494 35.78 6.42 4.67
N PRO A 495 36.60 6.35 3.60
CA PRO A 495 36.50 7.30 2.50
C PRO A 495 35.38 6.84 1.54
N PHE A 496 34.13 7.09 1.91
CA PHE A 496 33.02 6.87 0.98
C PHE A 496 32.83 8.10 0.08
N ASN A 497 33.22 8.00 -1.19
CA ASN A 497 32.91 9.00 -2.22
C ASN A 497 31.77 8.49 -3.12
N PRO A 498 30.51 8.94 -2.93
CA PRO A 498 29.38 8.52 -3.77
C PRO A 498 29.48 9.02 -5.21
N SER A 499 30.42 9.94 -5.51
CA SER A 499 30.62 10.55 -6.84
C SER A 499 31.83 9.98 -7.58
N ALA A 500 32.38 8.84 -7.14
CA ALA A 500 33.49 8.21 -7.85
C ALA A 500 33.11 7.78 -9.27
N ILE A 501 34.02 8.01 -10.22
CA ILE A 501 33.85 7.71 -11.64
C ILE A 501 34.01 6.21 -11.86
N GLN A 502 33.01 5.60 -12.49
CA GLN A 502 33.04 4.20 -12.91
C GLN A 502 33.71 4.10 -14.27
N THR A 503 34.69 3.21 -14.39
CA THR A 503 35.48 3.04 -15.61
C THR A 503 35.79 1.58 -15.90
N ASP A 504 35.90 1.26 -17.19
CA ASP A 504 36.32 -0.06 -17.68
C ASP A 504 37.85 -0.21 -17.75
N LEU A 505 38.60 0.79 -17.28
CA LEU A 505 40.06 0.74 -17.21
C LEU A 505 40.54 -0.09 -16.02
N ALA A 506 41.63 -0.84 -16.23
CA ALA A 506 42.35 -1.52 -15.15
C ALA A 506 43.12 -0.51 -14.27
N ASP A 507 43.40 -0.88 -13.02
CA ASP A 507 44.01 0.00 -12.01
C ASP A 507 45.30 0.71 -12.51
N LEU A 508 46.19 -0.05 -13.18
CA LEU A 508 47.43 0.48 -13.76
C LEU A 508 47.19 1.45 -14.93
N GLN A 509 46.15 1.22 -15.73
CA GLN A 509 45.80 2.11 -16.84
C GLN A 509 45.26 3.44 -16.33
N ILE A 510 44.48 3.40 -15.24
CA ILE A 510 43.98 4.61 -14.58
C ILE A 510 45.14 5.41 -14.02
N LEU A 511 46.05 4.78 -13.29
CA LEU A 511 47.22 5.46 -12.72
C LEU A 511 48.12 6.05 -13.81
N TRP A 512 48.42 5.27 -14.85
CA TRP A 512 49.25 5.74 -15.96
C TRP A 512 48.59 6.94 -16.64
N TRP A 513 47.28 6.89 -16.90
CA TRP A 513 46.53 8.01 -17.47
C TRP A 513 46.63 9.25 -16.59
N GLN A 514 46.44 9.11 -15.27
CA GLN A 514 46.53 10.25 -14.35
C GLN A 514 47.94 10.85 -14.29
N GLN A 515 48.99 10.02 -14.32
CA GLN A 515 50.38 10.49 -14.37
C GLN A 515 50.70 11.17 -15.71
N PHE A 516 50.17 10.63 -16.81
CA PHE A 516 50.34 11.19 -18.14
C PHE A 516 49.69 12.58 -18.27
N GLN A 517 48.45 12.75 -17.77
CA GLN A 517 47.79 14.06 -17.73
C GLN A 517 48.57 15.08 -16.88
N GLN A 518 49.14 14.65 -15.75
CA GLN A 518 49.99 15.52 -14.93
C GLN A 518 51.31 15.89 -15.63
N LYS A 519 52.00 14.93 -16.25
CA LYS A 519 53.24 15.16 -17.03
C LYS A 519 53.04 16.18 -18.14
N HIS A 520 51.86 16.19 -18.75
CA HIS A 520 51.49 17.12 -19.84
C HIS A 520 50.76 18.38 -19.35
N GLY A 521 50.70 18.60 -18.03
CA GLY A 521 50.29 19.86 -17.42
C GLY A 521 48.79 20.16 -17.48
N ILE A 522 47.94 19.13 -17.56
CA ILE A 522 46.46 19.30 -17.50
C ILE A 522 46.03 19.67 -16.08
N TYR A 523 46.67 19.09 -15.08
CA TYR A 523 46.53 19.46 -13.67
C TYR A 523 47.83 19.14 -12.93
N ASN A 524 48.07 19.80 -11.79
CA ASN A 524 49.28 19.64 -11.00
C ASN A 524 48.94 19.17 -9.59
N GLU A 525 49.52 18.05 -9.17
CA GLU A 525 49.48 17.56 -7.80
C GLU A 525 50.86 17.77 -7.14
N PRO A 526 50.91 18.08 -5.83
CA PRO A 526 52.14 18.45 -5.14
C PRO A 526 53.16 17.31 -5.05
N ASP A 527 52.70 16.06 -5.03
CA ASP A 527 53.54 14.87 -5.00
C ASP A 527 52.78 13.64 -5.55
N GLN A 528 53.53 12.59 -5.88
CA GLN A 528 53.00 11.38 -6.50
C GLN A 528 52.09 10.56 -5.55
N SER A 529 52.32 10.63 -4.24
CA SER A 529 51.45 9.97 -3.24
C SER A 529 50.08 10.67 -3.15
N THR A 530 50.05 11.99 -3.29
CA THR A 530 48.81 12.76 -3.37
C THR A 530 48.02 12.46 -4.64
N LEU A 531 48.69 12.31 -5.79
CA LEU A 531 48.06 11.86 -7.04
C LEU A 531 47.41 10.47 -6.88
N ILE A 532 48.16 9.52 -6.31
CA ILE A 532 47.68 8.14 -6.08
C ILE A 532 46.45 8.15 -5.17
N ARG A 533 46.51 8.85 -4.03
CA ARG A 533 45.39 8.98 -3.08
C ARG A 533 44.13 9.52 -3.73
N LYS A 534 44.25 10.58 -4.53
CA LYS A 534 43.12 11.17 -5.26
C LYS A 534 42.57 10.24 -6.33
N THR A 535 43.44 9.49 -7.00
CA THR A 535 43.05 8.51 -8.02
C THR A 535 42.23 7.39 -7.39
N VAL A 536 42.70 6.80 -6.29
CA VAL A 536 41.99 5.76 -5.54
C VAL A 536 40.65 6.28 -4.99
N PHE A 537 40.62 7.52 -4.51
CA PHE A 537 39.40 8.14 -3.97
C PHE A 537 38.32 8.39 -5.05
N ASN A 538 38.73 8.75 -6.27
CA ASN A 538 37.82 9.23 -7.32
C ASN A 538 37.44 8.18 -8.38
N PHE A 539 38.11 7.03 -8.45
CA PHE A 539 37.84 6.02 -9.49
C PHE A 539 37.45 4.65 -8.91
N ARG A 540 36.69 3.87 -9.69
CA ARG A 540 36.31 2.47 -9.40
C ARG A 540 36.44 1.63 -10.68
N ASN A 541 37.01 0.43 -10.56
CA ASN A 541 37.25 -0.48 -11.69
C ASN A 541 36.03 -1.37 -12.03
N LEU A 542 36.16 -2.19 -13.09
CA LEU A 542 35.15 -3.09 -13.66
C LEU A 542 34.40 -3.99 -12.66
N GLU A 543 35.04 -4.36 -11.55
CA GLU A 543 34.43 -5.23 -10.52
C GLU A 543 33.76 -4.46 -9.37
N ARG A 544 33.73 -3.12 -9.43
CA ARG A 544 33.29 -2.22 -8.34
C ARG A 544 34.08 -2.40 -7.03
N LYS A 545 35.31 -2.92 -7.10
CA LYS A 545 36.21 -3.04 -5.94
C LYS A 545 37.00 -1.75 -5.74
N GLU A 546 37.39 -1.47 -4.49
CA GLU A 546 38.30 -0.38 -4.16
C GLU A 546 39.68 -0.66 -4.76
N ILE A 547 40.29 0.37 -5.36
CA ILE A 547 41.67 0.29 -5.87
C ILE A 547 42.59 0.30 -4.64
N ASP A 548 43.42 -0.71 -4.48
CA ASP A 548 44.39 -0.78 -3.37
C ASP A 548 45.61 0.12 -3.70
N GLU A 549 46.08 0.93 -2.75
CA GLU A 549 47.32 1.72 -2.95
C GLU A 549 48.54 0.82 -3.21
N LEU A 550 48.51 -0.41 -2.70
CA LEU A 550 49.59 -1.39 -2.86
C LEU A 550 49.64 -2.05 -4.26
N SER A 551 48.57 -1.97 -5.06
CA SER A 551 48.54 -2.52 -6.43
C SER A 551 49.18 -1.58 -7.47
N LEU A 552 49.66 -0.42 -7.04
CA LEU A 552 50.10 0.70 -7.90
C LEU A 552 51.64 0.84 -7.98
N THR A 553 52.39 -0.26 -7.89
CA THR A 553 53.82 -0.29 -8.21
C THR A 553 54.02 -0.58 -9.70
N LEU A 554 54.60 0.37 -10.44
CA LEU A 554 54.90 0.24 -11.87
C LEU A 554 55.92 -0.87 -12.13
N ASP A 555 55.53 -1.98 -12.76
CA ASP A 555 56.48 -2.91 -13.39
C ASP A 555 57.06 -2.24 -14.65
N PRO A 556 58.39 -2.08 -14.78
CA PRO A 556 59.03 -1.51 -15.96
C PRO A 556 58.61 -2.19 -17.29
N ARG A 557 58.18 -3.45 -17.25
CA ARG A 557 57.74 -4.21 -18.44
C ARG A 557 56.36 -3.76 -18.94
N GLU A 558 55.48 -3.30 -18.06
CA GLU A 558 54.13 -2.86 -18.42
C GLU A 558 54.13 -1.43 -18.95
N SER A 559 55.04 -0.58 -18.47
CA SER A 559 55.27 0.77 -19.03
C SER A 559 55.69 0.75 -20.51
N ASN A 560 56.38 -0.31 -20.95
CA ASN A 560 56.80 -0.48 -22.34
C ASN A 560 55.64 -0.82 -23.29
N PHE A 561 54.53 -1.39 -22.79
CA PHE A 561 53.34 -1.68 -23.61
C PHE A 561 52.56 -0.42 -23.97
N ILE A 562 52.65 0.63 -23.15
CA ILE A 562 51.85 1.84 -23.29
C ILE A 562 52.64 2.96 -24.01
N GLN A 563 53.98 2.94 -23.93
CA GLN A 563 54.89 3.86 -24.64
C GLN A 563 54.56 4.12 -26.13
N PRO A 564 54.20 3.12 -26.95
CA PRO A 564 53.91 3.33 -28.37
C PRO A 564 52.68 4.23 -28.62
N PHE A 565 51.77 4.32 -27.65
CA PHE A 565 50.55 5.12 -27.75
C PHE A 565 50.72 6.54 -27.18
N GLU A 566 51.86 6.83 -26.55
CA GLU A 566 52.11 8.12 -25.90
C GLU A 566 52.02 9.28 -26.90
N ALA A 567 52.59 9.14 -28.09
CA ALA A 567 52.54 10.18 -29.13
C ALA A 567 51.12 10.46 -29.65
N ILE A 568 50.27 9.43 -29.76
CA ILE A 568 48.88 9.58 -30.20
C ILE A 568 48.07 10.29 -29.12
N LEU A 569 48.22 9.87 -27.87
CA LEU A 569 47.50 10.46 -26.75
C LEU A 569 47.98 11.88 -26.43
N GLN A 570 49.26 12.20 -26.67
CA GLN A 570 49.80 13.56 -26.57
C GLN A 570 49.10 14.49 -27.57
N ASN A 571 49.00 14.07 -28.84
CA ASN A 571 48.28 14.84 -29.86
C ASN A 571 46.80 15.04 -29.50
N MET A 572 46.13 14.00 -28.99
CA MET A 572 44.73 14.11 -28.54
C MET A 572 44.59 15.08 -27.36
N LEU A 573 45.52 15.08 -26.41
CA LEU A 573 45.50 16.01 -25.28
C LEU A 573 45.79 17.45 -25.72
N GLU A 574 46.67 17.66 -26.70
CA GLU A 574 46.89 18.98 -27.30
C GLU A 574 45.66 19.50 -28.03
N GLU A 575 44.95 18.64 -28.78
CA GLU A 575 43.66 19.01 -29.39
C GLU A 575 42.63 19.41 -28.33
N VAL A 576 42.46 18.61 -27.27
CA VAL A 576 41.54 18.94 -26.16
C VAL A 576 41.94 20.26 -25.48
N ARG A 577 43.24 20.49 -25.29
CA ARG A 577 43.76 21.74 -24.70
C ARG A 577 43.50 22.95 -25.59
N ASN A 578 43.46 22.77 -26.91
CA ASN A 578 43.09 23.83 -27.85
C ASN A 578 41.57 24.06 -27.95
N MET A 579 40.75 23.15 -27.39
CA MET A 579 39.28 23.27 -27.35
C MET A 579 38.75 23.91 -26.06
N ILE A 580 39.58 24.03 -25.01
CA ILE A 580 39.28 24.68 -23.72
C ILE A 580 39.93 26.06 -23.72
#